data_AF-A0AAV5C7Y3-F1
#
_entry.id   AF-A0AAV5C7Y3-F1
#
_cell.length_a   1.000
_cell.length_b   1.000
_cell.length_c   1.000
_cell.angle_alpha   90.00
_cell.angle_beta   90.00
_cell.angle_gamma   90.00
#
_symmetry.space_group_name_H-M   'P 1'
#
loop_
_entity.id
_entity.type
_entity.pdbx_description
1 polymer ?
#
loop_
_entity_poly.entity_id
_entity_poly.type
_entity_poly.pdbx_seq_one_letter_code
_entity_poly.pdbx_strand_id
1 'polypeptide(L)'
;MKRINPEVLVLGIVNGLYNSPFFLPRFREALFHYSSLFDMLNATVAPSHEDRILIEKYLLGADVLNVIACEGTERIERPESYKRWQVRSLNAGFKQLPINEEILQRSIEGIKKYYHDDFVIDKDMGWLLQGWKGRIIHALSSWKS
;
A
#
# COMPACT_ATOMS: atom_id res chain seq x y z
N MET A 1 6.68 20.21 0.78
CA MET A 1 6.42 19.67 -0.56
C MET A 1 5.91 20.72 -1.55
N LYS A 2 4.76 21.38 -1.36
CA LYS A 2 4.32 22.40 -2.34
C LYS A 2 5.29 23.58 -2.50
N ARG A 3 5.94 24.01 -1.41
CA ARG A 3 6.93 25.10 -1.42
C ARG A 3 8.17 24.83 -2.29
N ILE A 4 8.54 23.56 -2.49
CA ILE A 4 9.67 23.20 -3.38
C ILE A 4 9.21 23.09 -4.85
N ASN A 5 7.93 23.35 -5.13
CA ASN A 5 7.31 23.44 -6.45
C ASN A 5 7.76 22.33 -7.43
N PRO A 6 7.61 21.04 -7.08
CA PRO A 6 7.99 19.96 -7.97
C PRO A 6 7.12 19.99 -9.22
N GLU A 7 7.76 19.72 -10.36
CA GLU A 7 7.06 19.54 -11.64
C GLU A 7 6.13 18.32 -11.59
N VAL A 8 6.61 17.23 -10.98
CA VAL A 8 5.83 16.01 -10.69
C VAL A 8 6.21 15.50 -9.30
N LEU A 9 5.20 15.19 -8.50
CA LEU A 9 5.29 14.43 -7.26
C LEU A 9 4.66 13.06 -7.47
N VAL A 10 5.45 12.00 -7.37
CA VAL A 10 4.94 10.62 -7.35
C VAL A 10 4.73 10.20 -5.90
N LEU A 11 3.51 9.77 -5.57
CA LEU A 11 3.11 9.35 -4.24
C LEU A 11 2.81 7.86 -4.26
N GLY A 12 3.61 7.07 -3.56
CA GLY A 12 3.36 5.66 -3.27
C GLY A 12 3.00 5.48 -1.80
N ILE A 13 1.92 4.77 -1.51
CA ILE A 13 1.44 4.55 -0.14
C ILE A 13 1.02 3.10 0.08
N VAL A 14 1.18 2.63 1.32
CA VAL A 14 0.48 1.44 1.82
C VAL A 14 -0.98 1.79 2.03
N ASN A 15 -1.87 1.07 1.35
CA ASN A 15 -3.30 1.24 1.45
C ASN A 15 -3.86 0.40 2.61
N GLY A 16 -4.24 1.07 3.69
CA GLY A 16 -4.75 0.43 4.90
C GLY A 16 -5.85 1.23 5.59
N LEU A 17 -6.72 0.54 6.33
CA LEU A 17 -7.80 1.15 7.13
C LEU A 17 -7.56 1.01 8.64
N TYR A 18 -6.32 0.67 9.03
CA TYR A 18 -5.93 0.41 10.42
C TYR A 18 -5.21 1.60 11.09
N ASN A 19 -5.55 2.84 10.70
CA ASN A 19 -5.18 4.04 11.46
C ASN A 19 -6.26 4.50 12.47
N SER A 20 -7.25 3.66 12.77
CA SER A 20 -8.26 3.94 13.81
C SER A 20 -7.58 4.23 15.16
N PRO A 21 -8.09 5.19 15.97
CA PRO A 21 -7.61 5.36 17.34
C PRO A 21 -8.08 4.23 18.27
N PHE A 22 -9.15 3.52 17.92
CA PHE A 22 -9.70 2.43 18.73
C PHE A 22 -9.04 1.09 18.40
N PHE A 23 -8.63 0.36 19.45
CA PHE A 23 -7.91 -0.91 19.33
C PHE A 23 -8.66 -1.96 18.50
N LEU A 24 -9.91 -2.30 18.83
CA LEU A 24 -10.57 -3.46 18.20
C LEU A 24 -10.78 -3.30 16.68
N PRO A 25 -11.29 -2.16 16.16
CA PRO A 25 -11.34 -1.94 14.72
C PRO A 25 -9.96 -1.95 14.06
N ARG A 26 -8.95 -1.35 14.72
CA ARG A 26 -7.57 -1.31 14.22
C ARG A 26 -6.99 -2.72 14.11
N PHE A 27 -7.09 -3.51 15.16
CA PHE A 27 -6.60 -4.89 15.22
C PHE A 27 -7.23 -5.76 14.14
N ARG A 28 -8.57 -5.68 13.98
CA ARG A 28 -9.29 -6.44 12.95
C ARG A 28 -8.80 -6.10 11.54
N GLU A 29 -8.70 -4.81 11.22
CA GLU A 29 -8.24 -4.37 9.89
C GLU A 29 -6.76 -4.70 9.65
N ALA A 30 -5.91 -4.57 10.67
CA ALA A 30 -4.50 -4.96 10.59
C ALA A 30 -4.37 -6.48 10.35
N LEU A 31 -5.11 -7.29 11.11
CA LEU A 31 -5.12 -8.75 10.93
C LEU A 31 -5.48 -9.13 9.49
N PHE A 32 -6.54 -8.56 8.91
CA PHE A 32 -6.90 -8.83 7.52
C PHE A 32 -5.82 -8.38 6.53
N HIS A 33 -5.23 -7.20 6.75
CA HIS A 33 -4.17 -6.68 5.88
C HIS A 33 -2.94 -7.58 5.89
N TYR A 34 -2.37 -7.86 7.07
CA TYR A 34 -1.17 -8.68 7.17
C TYR A 34 -1.44 -10.14 6.81
N SER A 35 -2.62 -10.70 7.12
CA SER A 35 -2.95 -12.06 6.64
C SER A 35 -2.86 -12.17 5.12
N SER A 36 -3.25 -11.13 4.37
CA SER A 36 -3.09 -11.14 2.90
C SER A 36 -1.62 -11.10 2.45
N LEU A 37 -0.75 -10.42 3.18
CA LEU A 37 0.69 -10.36 2.90
C LEU A 37 1.39 -11.69 3.20
N PHE A 38 1.05 -12.32 4.34
CA PHE A 38 1.57 -13.65 4.68
C PHE A 38 1.04 -14.73 3.73
N ASP A 39 -0.24 -14.67 3.33
CA ASP A 39 -0.80 -15.56 2.30
C ASP A 39 -0.10 -15.39 0.94
N MET A 40 0.17 -14.14 0.53
CA MET A 40 0.94 -13.84 -0.68
C MET A 40 2.35 -14.45 -0.63
N LEU A 41 3.10 -14.24 0.46
CA LEU A 41 4.43 -14.85 0.63
C LEU A 41 4.35 -16.37 0.66
N ASN A 42 3.30 -16.93 1.25
CA ASN A 42 3.10 -18.37 1.28
C ASN A 42 2.84 -18.99 -0.09
N ALA A 43 2.12 -18.28 -0.96
CA ALA A 43 1.84 -18.73 -2.33
C ALA A 43 3.02 -18.53 -3.28
N THR A 44 3.93 -17.59 -2.99
CA THR A 44 4.95 -17.14 -3.96
C THR A 44 6.37 -17.51 -3.58
N VAL A 45 6.66 -17.83 -2.31
CA VAL A 45 8.01 -18.08 -1.81
C VAL A 45 8.04 -19.30 -0.88
N ALA A 46 9.05 -20.15 -1.03
CA ALA A 46 9.21 -21.34 -0.18
C ALA A 46 9.35 -20.96 1.32
N PRO A 47 8.72 -21.70 2.26
CA PRO A 47 8.78 -21.37 3.69
C PRO A 47 10.19 -21.35 4.28
N SER A 48 11.10 -22.17 3.74
CA SER A 48 12.50 -22.25 4.19
C SER A 48 13.41 -21.18 3.56
N HIS A 49 12.89 -20.32 2.70
CA HIS A 49 13.69 -19.28 2.04
C HIS A 49 14.10 -18.21 3.06
N GLU A 50 15.39 -17.95 3.19
CA GLU A 50 15.92 -17.04 4.23
C GLU A 50 15.35 -15.62 4.11
N ASP A 51 15.30 -15.06 2.90
CA ASP A 51 14.71 -13.73 2.68
C ASP A 51 13.24 -13.65 3.11
N ARG A 52 12.45 -14.72 2.93
CA ARG A 52 11.06 -14.75 3.41
C ARG A 52 11.01 -14.63 4.92
N ILE A 53 11.85 -15.39 5.63
CA ILE A 53 11.93 -15.35 7.09
C ILE A 53 12.33 -13.95 7.57
N LEU A 54 13.28 -13.30 6.88
CA LEU A 54 13.71 -11.94 7.21
C LEU A 54 12.59 -10.91 6.98
N ILE A 55 11.89 -10.98 5.85
CA ILE A 55 10.76 -10.08 5.53
C ILE A 55 9.62 -10.27 6.55
N GLU A 56 9.22 -11.52 6.80
CA GLU A 56 8.13 -11.82 7.73
C GLU A 56 8.46 -11.34 9.15
N LYS A 57 9.69 -11.54 9.61
CA LYS A 57 10.10 -11.21 10.98
C LYS A 57 10.38 -9.72 11.19
N TYR A 58 11.20 -9.12 10.32
CA TYR A 58 11.79 -7.80 10.59
C TYR A 58 11.10 -6.66 9.84
N LEU A 59 10.33 -6.96 8.80
CA LEU A 59 9.50 -5.97 8.12
C LEU A 59 8.05 -6.10 8.60
N LEU A 60 7.36 -7.17 8.20
CA LEU A 60 5.94 -7.35 8.50
C LEU A 60 5.68 -7.48 10.00
N GLY A 61 6.48 -8.30 10.69
CA GLY A 61 6.34 -8.52 12.13
C GLY A 61 6.57 -7.25 12.95
N ALA A 62 7.54 -6.41 12.56
CA ALA A 62 7.81 -5.14 13.22
C ALA A 62 6.63 -4.16 13.04
N ASP A 63 6.09 -4.05 11.82
CA ASP A 63 4.95 -3.17 11.54
C ASP A 63 3.69 -3.63 12.29
N VAL A 64 3.40 -4.94 12.28
CA VAL A 64 2.28 -5.54 13.04
C VAL A 64 2.38 -5.18 14.52
N LEU A 65 3.57 -5.35 15.11
CA LEU A 65 3.81 -5.02 16.52
C LEU A 65 3.58 -3.54 16.79
N ASN A 66 4.07 -2.64 15.92
CA ASN A 66 3.85 -1.21 16.10
C ASN A 66 2.36 -0.83 16.01
N VAL A 67 1.61 -1.40 15.05
CA VAL A 67 0.18 -1.13 14.87
C VAL A 67 -0.65 -1.61 16.08
N ILE A 68 -0.31 -2.77 16.65
CA ILE A 68 -1.11 -3.43 17.69
C ILE A 68 -0.73 -2.94 19.10
N ALA A 69 0.56 -2.88 19.40
CA ALA A 69 1.05 -2.68 20.77
C ALA A 69 1.27 -1.21 21.13
N CYS A 70 1.57 -0.34 20.16
CA CYS A 70 1.84 1.06 20.42
C CYS A 70 0.58 1.94 20.29
N GLU A 71 0.57 3.07 21.00
CA GLU A 71 -0.46 4.09 20.90
C GLU A 71 0.16 5.50 20.84
N GLY A 72 -0.68 6.53 20.67
CA GLY A 72 -0.23 7.91 20.71
C GLY A 72 0.93 8.18 19.73
N THR A 73 1.96 8.88 20.18
CA THR A 73 3.14 9.20 19.36
C THR A 73 4.07 8.01 19.13
N GLU A 74 3.96 6.94 19.93
CA GLU A 74 4.78 5.74 19.79
C GLU A 74 4.29 4.84 18.64
N ARG A 75 3.01 4.97 18.25
CA ARG A 75 2.49 4.32 17.06
C ARG A 75 2.87 5.12 15.82
N ILE A 76 3.81 4.57 15.05
CA ILE A 76 4.37 5.13 13.83
C ILE A 76 3.55 4.68 12.62
N GLU A 77 3.20 3.39 12.56
CA GLU A 77 2.46 2.80 11.45
C GLU A 77 0.99 3.22 11.47
N ARG A 78 0.64 4.04 10.48
CA ARG A 78 -0.64 4.76 10.39
C ARG A 78 -1.18 4.82 8.96
N PRO A 79 -1.23 3.69 8.23
CA PRO A 79 -1.68 3.73 6.85
C PRO A 79 -3.15 4.11 6.77
N GLU A 80 -3.44 4.89 5.74
CA GLU A 80 -4.77 5.37 5.40
C GLU A 80 -5.08 4.91 3.97
N SER A 81 -6.36 4.90 3.60
CA SER A 81 -6.73 4.54 2.24
C SER A 81 -6.26 5.57 1.23
N TYR A 82 -6.01 5.13 0.00
CA TYR A 82 -5.67 6.04 -1.11
C TYR A 82 -6.76 7.12 -1.31
N LYS A 83 -8.02 6.82 -0.98
CA LYS A 83 -9.12 7.80 -0.99
C LYS A 83 -8.94 8.94 0.02
N ARG A 84 -8.40 8.65 1.21
CA ARG A 84 -8.04 9.70 2.18
C ARG A 84 -6.84 10.51 1.71
N TRP A 85 -5.85 9.84 1.12
CA TRP A 85 -4.70 10.52 0.52
C TRP A 85 -5.09 11.42 -0.66
N GLN A 86 -6.06 11.01 -1.48
CA GLN A 86 -6.65 11.83 -2.55
C GLN A 86 -7.14 13.17 -1.98
N VAL A 87 -7.96 13.14 -0.93
CA VAL A 87 -8.50 14.35 -0.29
C VAL A 87 -7.38 15.19 0.32
N ARG A 88 -6.39 14.58 0.97
CA ARG A 88 -5.23 15.30 1.54
C ARG A 88 -4.42 16.02 0.47
N SER A 89 -4.11 15.35 -0.64
CA SER A 89 -3.34 15.93 -1.74
C SER A 89 -4.07 17.09 -2.40
N LEU A 90 -5.38 16.94 -2.64
CA LEU A 90 -6.24 18.00 -3.17
C LEU A 90 -6.32 19.20 -2.21
N ASN A 91 -6.50 18.97 -0.91
CA ASN A 91 -6.56 20.03 0.09
C ASN A 91 -5.20 20.75 0.27
N ALA A 92 -4.09 20.05 0.05
CA ALA A 92 -2.77 20.68 -0.07
C ALA A 92 -2.60 21.48 -1.37
N GLY A 93 -3.60 21.45 -2.25
CA GLY A 93 -3.68 22.19 -3.50
C GLY A 93 -2.86 21.58 -4.63
N PHE A 94 -2.51 20.30 -4.54
CA PHE A 94 -1.95 19.57 -5.67
C PHE A 94 -3.05 19.21 -6.67
N LYS A 95 -2.68 19.16 -7.95
CA LYS A 95 -3.55 18.68 -9.03
C LYS A 95 -3.08 17.30 -9.45
N GLN A 96 -3.98 16.32 -9.44
CA GLN A 96 -3.65 14.97 -9.85
C GLN A 96 -3.35 14.93 -11.35
N LEU A 97 -2.31 14.21 -11.72
CA LEU A 97 -1.97 13.91 -13.11
C LEU A 97 -2.61 12.57 -13.51
N PRO A 98 -3.03 12.41 -14.77
CA PRO A 98 -3.54 11.13 -15.25
C PRO A 98 -2.44 10.06 -15.19
N ILE A 99 -2.85 8.81 -14.99
CA ILE A 99 -1.95 7.67 -15.12
C ILE A 99 -1.53 7.57 -16.58
N ASN A 100 -0.24 7.32 -16.82
CA ASN A 100 0.25 6.99 -18.14
C ASN A 100 -0.27 5.58 -18.52
N GLU A 101 -1.09 5.50 -19.55
CA GLU A 101 -1.74 4.25 -19.99
C GLU A 101 -0.72 3.20 -20.46
N GLU A 102 0.43 3.60 -21.02
CA GLU A 102 1.51 2.67 -21.38
C GLU A 102 2.11 2.01 -20.14
N ILE A 103 2.34 2.79 -19.08
CA ILE A 103 2.86 2.26 -17.80
C ILE A 103 1.84 1.30 -17.19
N LEU A 104 0.54 1.65 -17.20
CA LEU A 104 -0.51 0.77 -16.68
C LEU A 104 -0.55 -0.54 -17.46
N GLN A 105 -0.58 -0.48 -18.79
CA GLN A 105 -0.66 -1.65 -19.65
C GLN A 105 0.55 -2.56 -19.47
N ARG A 106 1.76 -2.00 -19.46
CA ARG A 106 3.00 -2.75 -19.19
C ARG A 106 3.01 -3.40 -17.81
N SER A 107 2.43 -2.74 -16.81
CA SER A 107 2.32 -3.30 -15.45
C SER A 107 1.35 -4.49 -15.41
N ILE A 108 0.20 -4.39 -16.08
CA ILE A 108 -0.79 -5.47 -16.20
C ILE A 108 -0.18 -6.67 -16.94
N GLU A 109 0.48 -6.44 -18.07
CA GLU A 109 1.13 -7.50 -18.85
C GLU A 109 2.27 -8.16 -18.08
N GLY A 110 3.08 -7.35 -17.38
CA GLY A 110 4.17 -7.84 -16.54
C GLY A 110 3.67 -8.77 -15.44
N ILE A 111 2.62 -8.39 -14.72
CA ILE A 111 2.04 -9.23 -13.66
C ILE A 111 1.48 -10.54 -14.23
N LYS A 112 0.72 -10.48 -15.33
CA LYS A 112 0.18 -11.70 -15.98
C LYS A 112 1.27 -12.66 -16.46
N LYS A 113 2.44 -12.15 -16.85
CA LYS A 113 3.51 -12.96 -17.43
C LYS A 113 4.47 -13.54 -16.40
N TYR A 114 4.76 -12.80 -15.34
CA TYR A 114 5.88 -13.10 -14.44
C TYR A 114 5.48 -13.37 -12.99
N TYR A 115 4.22 -13.13 -12.61
CA TYR A 115 3.79 -13.20 -11.22
C TYR A 115 2.62 -14.17 -11.06
N HIS A 116 2.31 -14.50 -9.81
CA HIS A 116 1.18 -15.36 -9.45
C HIS A 116 -0.16 -14.72 -9.85
N ASP A 117 -1.12 -15.51 -10.31
CA ASP A 117 -2.40 -15.04 -10.89
C ASP A 117 -3.27 -14.20 -9.93
N ASP A 118 -3.06 -14.39 -8.62
CA ASP A 118 -3.76 -13.65 -7.56
C ASP A 118 -3.25 -12.22 -7.36
N PHE A 119 -2.13 -11.82 -7.99
CA PHE A 119 -1.71 -10.42 -8.01
C PHE A 119 -2.65 -9.59 -8.88
N VAL A 120 -3.00 -8.40 -8.38
CA VAL A 120 -3.94 -7.50 -9.04
C VAL A 120 -3.26 -6.16 -9.32
N ILE A 121 -3.42 -5.67 -10.55
CA ILE A 121 -3.24 -4.26 -10.91
C ILE A 121 -4.60 -3.71 -11.32
N ASP A 122 -4.95 -2.56 -10.77
CA ASP A 122 -6.19 -1.87 -11.07
C ASP A 122 -5.99 -0.35 -11.14
N LYS A 123 -7.01 0.36 -11.61
CA LYS A 123 -7.04 1.83 -11.71
C LYS A 123 -8.32 2.35 -11.07
N ASP A 124 -8.16 3.25 -10.10
CA ASP A 124 -9.30 3.98 -9.51
C ASP A 124 -8.94 5.43 -9.22
N MET A 125 -9.81 6.38 -9.59
CA MET A 125 -9.62 7.82 -9.31
C MET A 125 -8.20 8.36 -9.64
N GLY A 126 -7.59 7.91 -10.74
CA GLY A 126 -6.23 8.31 -11.12
C GLY A 126 -5.11 7.71 -10.27
N TRP A 127 -5.41 6.68 -9.46
CA TRP A 127 -4.43 5.86 -8.75
C TRP A 127 -4.22 4.54 -9.48
N LEU A 128 -2.96 4.11 -9.56
CA LEU A 128 -2.57 2.76 -9.92
C LEU A 128 -2.55 1.93 -8.63
N LEU A 129 -3.38 0.91 -8.57
CA LEU A 129 -3.59 0.08 -7.39
C LEU A 129 -2.89 -1.26 -7.59
N GLN A 130 -2.24 -1.76 -6.53
CA GLN A 130 -1.60 -3.06 -6.50
C GLN A 130 -2.17 -3.88 -5.36
N GLY A 131 -2.51 -5.14 -5.61
CA GLY A 131 -3.21 -5.97 -4.63
C GLY A 131 -2.96 -7.47 -4.76
N TRP A 132 -3.56 -8.20 -3.82
CA TRP A 132 -3.52 -9.66 -3.72
C TRP A 132 -4.93 -10.20 -3.39
N LYS A 133 -5.44 -11.15 -4.18
CA LYS A 133 -6.78 -11.75 -4.01
C LYS A 133 -7.90 -10.72 -3.78
N GLY A 134 -7.88 -9.65 -4.58
CA GLY A 134 -8.86 -8.55 -4.51
C GLY A 134 -8.65 -7.54 -3.38
N ARG A 135 -7.67 -7.72 -2.48
CA ARG A 135 -7.29 -6.70 -1.49
C ARG A 135 -6.21 -5.79 -2.06
N ILE A 136 -6.49 -4.49 -2.10
CA ILE A 136 -5.50 -3.46 -2.48
C ILE A 136 -4.53 -3.22 -1.33
N ILE A 137 -3.24 -3.44 -1.59
CA ILE A 137 -2.13 -3.33 -0.63
C ILE A 137 -1.38 -2.02 -0.83
N HIS A 138 -1.06 -1.65 -2.07
CA HIS A 138 -0.36 -0.41 -2.39
C HIS A 138 -1.14 0.41 -3.40
N ALA A 139 -0.94 1.73 -3.35
CA ALA A 139 -1.50 2.65 -4.33
C ALA A 139 -0.46 3.70 -4.72
N LEU A 140 -0.39 4.00 -6.02
CA LEU A 140 0.50 4.99 -6.59
C LEU A 140 -0.30 6.06 -7.34
N SER A 141 0.11 7.32 -7.24
CA SER A 141 -0.45 8.43 -8.01
C SER A 141 0.60 9.49 -8.31
N SER A 142 0.34 10.33 -9.30
CA SER A 142 1.22 11.45 -9.67
C SER A 142 0.48 12.78 -9.54
N TRP A 143 1.19 13.83 -9.14
CA TRP A 143 0.62 15.12 -8.78
C TRP A 143 1.49 16.27 -9.28
N LYS A 144 0.87 17.38 -9.64
CA LYS A 144 1.52 18.67 -9.95
C LYS A 144 1.17 19.70 -8.88
N SER A 145 2.12 20.57 -8.54
CA SER A 145 1.96 21.63 -7.53
C SER A 145 1.01 22.75 -7.97
#